data_AF-X0UDC1-F1
#
_entry.id   AF-X0UDC1-F1
#
_cell.length_a   1.000
_cell.length_b   1.000
_cell.length_c   1.000
_cell.angle_alpha   90.00
_cell.angle_beta   90.00
_cell.angle_gamma   90.00
#
_symmetry.space_group_name_H-M   'P 1'
#
loop_
_entity.id
_entity.type
_entity.pdbx_description
1 polymer ?
#
loop_
_entity_poly.entity_id
_entity_poly.type
_entity_poly.pdbx_seq_one_letter_code
_entity_poly.pdbx_strand_id
1 'polypeptide(L)'
;LRDHRLKPPAAVGRWSRAWRAWLSQAELGEQSRWIVDRQLRHLQYVEQEICEVENHLDGVTAEDPVVQDLLKKEQVGPVTAWTLRAEIGRFDRFRTGRQLSRFCGLSPRNASSGARQADAGLIRAGNSQLRAVLMELSHRLIRQSRRWTKMAIRLLEGGKAKNVVVAAVANRWMRRLFYQMQPAPPPAPARQTG
;
A
#
# COMPACT_ATOMS: atom_id res chain seq x y z
N LEU A 1 -2.35 7.11 33.45
CA LEU A 1 -3.71 6.58 33.16
C LEU A 1 -4.08 5.39 34.05
N ARG A 2 -3.24 4.34 34.15
CA ARG A 2 -3.43 3.26 35.12
C ARG A 2 -3.30 3.75 36.57
N ASP A 3 -2.35 4.63 36.83
CA ASP A 3 -2.10 5.20 38.16
C ASP A 3 -3.28 6.07 38.64
N HIS A 4 -3.97 6.73 37.71
CA HIS A 4 -5.17 7.55 37.97
C HIS A 4 -6.49 6.75 37.88
N ARG A 5 -6.42 5.43 37.67
CA ARG A 5 -7.58 4.50 37.49
C ARG A 5 -8.64 4.97 36.48
N LEU A 6 -8.29 5.86 35.55
CA LEU A 6 -9.21 6.39 34.56
C LEU A 6 -9.59 5.31 33.54
N LYS A 7 -10.89 5.15 33.34
CA LYS A 7 -11.45 4.26 32.33
C LYS A 7 -11.96 5.09 31.16
N PRO A 8 -11.51 4.84 29.92
CA PRO A 8 -12.11 5.46 28.75
C PRO A 8 -13.57 4.99 28.61
N PRO A 9 -14.41 5.74 27.88
CA PRO A 9 -15.78 5.33 27.61
C PRO A 9 -15.80 3.95 26.95
N ALA A 10 -16.70 3.06 27.39
CA ALA A 10 -16.68 1.64 27.02
C ALA A 10 -16.79 1.38 25.50
N ALA A 11 -17.42 2.28 24.76
CA ALA A 11 -17.61 2.19 23.31
C ALA A 11 -16.45 2.78 22.48
N VAL A 12 -15.40 3.32 23.12
CA VAL A 12 -14.37 4.09 22.42
C VAL A 12 -13.09 3.29 22.28
N GLY A 13 -12.75 2.91 21.05
CA GLY A 13 -11.49 2.24 20.72
C GLY A 13 -10.28 3.11 21.06
N ARG A 14 -9.24 2.51 21.66
CA ARG A 14 -8.01 3.21 22.06
C ARG A 14 -7.40 3.97 20.88
N TRP A 15 -6.88 5.17 21.12
CA TRP A 15 -6.26 6.06 20.13
C TRP A 15 -7.14 6.55 18.97
N SER A 16 -8.44 6.22 18.96
CA SER A 16 -9.41 6.84 18.06
C SER A 16 -9.54 8.34 18.31
N ARG A 17 -10.10 9.10 17.35
CA ARG A 17 -10.38 10.54 17.54
C ARG A 17 -11.24 10.78 18.79
N ALA A 18 -12.28 9.97 18.99
CA ALA A 18 -13.13 10.03 20.18
C ALA A 18 -12.36 9.75 21.48
N TRP A 19 -11.40 8.82 21.44
CA TRP A 19 -10.55 8.52 22.58
C TRP A 19 -9.63 9.69 22.93
N ARG A 20 -9.04 10.33 21.92
CA ARG A 20 -8.16 11.49 22.10
C ARG A 20 -8.94 12.70 22.63
N ALA A 21 -10.16 12.91 22.14
CA ALA A 21 -11.06 13.95 22.65
C ALA A 21 -11.37 13.72 24.14
N TRP A 22 -11.74 12.49 24.53
CA TRP A 22 -11.90 12.13 25.93
C TRP A 22 -10.62 12.35 26.76
N LEU A 23 -9.47 11.90 26.26
CA LEU A 23 -8.18 12.02 26.96
C LEU A 23 -7.80 13.49 27.22
N SER A 24 -8.13 14.40 26.30
CA SER A 24 -7.91 15.83 26.48
C SER A 24 -8.70 16.43 27.65
N GLN A 25 -9.84 15.85 27.99
CA GLN A 25 -10.75 16.32 29.06
C GLN A 25 -10.64 15.51 30.36
N ALA A 26 -9.89 14.40 30.35
CA ALA A 26 -9.80 13.52 31.52
C ALA A 26 -9.12 14.20 32.73
N GLU A 27 -9.58 13.92 33.95
CA GLU A 27 -8.95 14.47 35.16
C GLU A 27 -7.61 13.77 35.43
N LEU A 28 -6.50 14.46 35.15
CA LEU A 28 -5.15 13.96 35.33
C LEU A 28 -4.40 14.87 36.31
N GLY A 29 -3.53 14.28 37.14
CA GLY A 29 -2.58 15.07 37.93
C GLY A 29 -1.69 15.93 37.02
N GLU A 30 -1.23 17.07 37.53
CA GLU A 30 -0.53 18.13 36.78
C GLU A 30 0.59 17.61 35.86
N GLN A 31 1.49 16.79 36.39
CA GLN A 31 2.61 16.22 35.62
C GLN A 31 2.13 15.28 34.49
N SER A 32 1.10 14.47 34.78
CA SER A 32 0.51 13.59 33.77
C SER A 32 -0.22 14.39 32.68
N ARG A 33 -0.92 15.46 33.06
CA ARG A 33 -1.59 16.38 32.13
C ARG A 33 -0.59 17.05 31.20
N TRP A 34 0.51 17.58 31.74
CA TRP A 34 1.57 18.21 30.95
C TRP A 34 2.16 17.25 29.90
N ILE A 35 2.50 16.01 30.29
CA ILE A 35 3.03 15.00 29.35
C ILE A 35 2.01 14.67 28.27
N VAL A 36 0.76 14.39 28.66
CA VAL A 36 -0.31 14.01 27.72
C VAL A 36 -0.56 15.13 26.73
N ASP A 37 -0.69 16.37 27.17
CA ASP A 37 -0.96 17.50 26.28
C ASP A 37 0.20 17.74 25.31
N ARG A 38 1.46 17.57 25.76
CA ARG A 38 2.63 17.63 24.88
C ARG A 38 2.57 16.56 23.78
N GLN A 39 2.21 15.32 24.12
CA GLN A 39 2.10 14.24 23.13
C GLN A 39 0.91 14.45 22.18
N LEU A 40 -0.23 14.93 22.68
CA LEU A 40 -1.39 15.26 21.84
C LEU A 40 -1.07 16.39 20.86
N ARG A 41 -0.38 17.45 21.30
CA ARG A 41 0.09 18.52 20.41
C ARG A 41 1.04 18.00 19.33
N HIS A 42 1.99 17.14 19.70
CA HIS A 42 2.93 16.57 18.73
C HIS A 42 2.23 15.67 17.70
N LEU A 43 1.27 14.84 18.14
CA LEU A 43 0.44 14.04 17.23
C LEU A 43 -0.36 14.93 16.27
N GLN A 44 -0.99 15.99 16.78
CA GLN A 44 -1.74 16.92 15.95
C GLN A 44 -0.86 17.61 14.91
N TYR A 45 0.34 18.04 15.30
CA TYR A 45 1.32 18.63 14.39
C TYR A 45 1.69 17.66 13.26
N VAL A 46 2.05 16.41 13.58
CA VAL A 46 2.39 15.41 12.56
C VAL A 46 1.20 15.09 11.65
N GLU A 47 -0.02 15.04 12.18
CA GLU A 47 -1.24 14.85 11.37
C GLU A 47 -1.48 16.02 10.41
N GLN A 48 -1.21 17.25 10.83
CA GLN A 48 -1.30 18.43 9.96
C GLN A 48 -0.25 18.39 8.85
N GLU A 49 1.01 18.11 9.18
CA GLU A 49 2.10 17.97 8.19
C GLU A 49 1.78 16.89 7.15
N ILE A 50 1.21 15.74 7.58
CA ILE A 50 0.78 14.70 6.64
C ILE A 50 -0.31 15.23 5.70
N CYS A 51 -1.36 15.88 6.22
CA CYS A 51 -2.42 16.43 5.39
C CYS A 51 -1.90 17.50 4.42
N GLU A 52 -0.97 18.36 4.85
CA GLU A 52 -0.38 19.38 4.00
C GLU A 52 0.42 18.77 2.85
N VAL A 53 1.23 17.74 3.14
CA VAL A 53 1.98 17.00 2.11
C VAL A 53 1.03 16.26 1.17
N GLU A 54 -0.02 15.61 1.67
CA GLU A 54 -1.02 14.92 0.86
C GLU A 54 -1.72 15.91 -0.09
N ASN A 55 -2.17 17.06 0.42
CA ASN A 55 -2.81 18.10 -0.38
C ASN A 55 -1.87 18.67 -1.45
N HIS A 56 -0.59 18.88 -1.09
CA HIS A 56 0.41 19.34 -2.03
C HIS A 56 0.62 18.32 -3.17
N LEU A 57 0.75 17.04 -2.82
CA LEU A 57 0.93 15.94 -3.78
C LEU A 57 -0.31 15.77 -4.68
N ASP A 58 -1.51 15.87 -4.13
CA ASP A 58 -2.76 15.86 -4.90
C ASP A 58 -2.77 17.02 -5.90
N GLY A 59 -2.37 18.22 -5.48
CA GLY A 59 -2.28 19.40 -6.35
C GLY A 59 -1.29 19.21 -7.51
N VAL A 60 -0.05 18.81 -7.21
CA VAL A 60 0.99 18.68 -8.26
C VAL A 60 0.79 17.46 -9.17
N THR A 61 -0.04 16.49 -8.78
CA THR A 61 -0.34 15.29 -9.59
C THR A 61 -1.75 15.26 -10.16
N ALA A 62 -2.54 16.32 -9.97
CA ALA A 62 -3.92 16.42 -10.45
C ALA A 62 -4.05 16.15 -11.96
N GLU A 63 -3.09 16.65 -12.74
CA GLU A 63 -3.08 16.50 -14.20
C GLU A 63 -2.13 15.41 -14.71
N ASP A 64 -1.43 14.68 -13.82
CA ASP A 64 -0.54 13.60 -14.24
C ASP A 64 -1.37 12.40 -14.75
N PRO A 65 -1.33 12.07 -16.06
CA PRO A 65 -2.20 11.04 -16.63
C PRO A 65 -1.96 9.66 -16.03
N VAL A 66 -0.71 9.36 -15.63
CA VAL A 66 -0.35 8.07 -15.04
C VAL A 66 -0.94 7.98 -13.63
N VAL A 67 -0.88 9.06 -12.84
CA VAL A 67 -1.50 9.09 -11.50
C VAL A 67 -3.01 8.94 -11.61
N GLN A 68 -3.65 9.67 -12.51
CA GLN A 68 -5.10 9.57 -12.73
C GLN A 68 -5.52 8.17 -13.17
N ASP A 69 -4.76 7.52 -14.04
CA ASP A 69 -5.04 6.14 -14.43
C ASP A 69 -4.79 5.13 -13.32
N LEU A 70 -3.77 5.35 -12.47
CA LEU A 70 -3.51 4.53 -11.29
C LEU A 70 -4.65 4.63 -10.27
N LEU A 71 -5.18 5.83 -10.02
CA LEU A 71 -6.30 6.05 -9.10
C LEU A 71 -7.59 5.34 -9.55
N LYS A 72 -7.77 5.12 -10.86
CA LYS A 72 -8.90 4.32 -11.40
C LYS A 72 -8.74 2.81 -11.16
N LYS A 73 -7.56 2.35 -10.73
CA LYS A 73 -7.31 0.92 -10.54
C LYS A 73 -7.86 0.44 -9.21
N GLU A 74 -8.24 -0.83 -9.20
CA GLU A 74 -8.84 -1.49 -8.05
C GLU A 74 -8.02 -1.30 -6.77
N GLN A 75 -8.63 -0.64 -5.78
CA GLN A 75 -8.10 -0.43 -4.43
C GLN A 75 -6.86 0.48 -4.31
N VAL A 76 -6.45 1.15 -5.39
CA VAL A 76 -5.36 2.12 -5.38
C VAL A 76 -5.84 3.45 -4.79
N GLY A 77 -5.15 3.95 -3.77
CA GLY A 77 -5.34 5.30 -3.23
C GLY A 77 -4.17 6.23 -3.57
N PRO A 78 -4.24 7.52 -3.18
CA PRO A 78 -3.25 8.56 -3.55
C PRO A 78 -1.81 8.15 -3.22
N VAL A 79 -1.53 7.78 -1.97
CA VAL A 79 -0.19 7.32 -1.54
C VAL A 79 0.35 6.17 -2.41
N THR A 80 -0.51 5.21 -2.76
CA THR A 80 -0.12 4.11 -3.64
C THR A 80 0.15 4.59 -5.07
N ALA A 81 -0.69 5.47 -5.59
CA ALA A 81 -0.53 6.03 -6.93
C ALA A 81 0.76 6.87 -7.03
N TRP A 82 1.02 7.77 -6.09
CA TRP A 82 2.24 8.58 -6.03
C TRP A 82 3.49 7.73 -5.90
N THR A 83 3.47 6.74 -4.99
CA THR A 83 4.62 5.83 -4.81
C THR A 83 4.92 5.07 -6.10
N LEU A 84 3.88 4.54 -6.78
CA LEU A 84 4.06 3.84 -8.06
C LEU A 84 4.57 4.80 -9.13
N ARG A 85 4.01 6.01 -9.22
CA ARG A 85 4.41 7.01 -10.20
C ARG A 85 5.86 7.46 -10.03
N ALA A 86 6.30 7.68 -8.79
CA ALA A 86 7.65 8.11 -8.45
C ALA A 86 8.68 7.01 -8.73
N GLU A 87 8.38 5.77 -8.38
CA GLU A 87 9.35 4.66 -8.46
C GLU A 87 9.41 3.99 -9.83
N ILE A 88 8.25 3.83 -10.48
CA ILE A 88 8.15 3.15 -11.79
C ILE A 88 8.40 4.16 -12.90
N GLY A 89 7.85 5.38 -12.76
CA GLY A 89 7.75 6.35 -13.83
C GLY A 89 6.78 5.88 -14.89
N ARG A 90 7.31 5.51 -16.07
CA ARG A 90 6.51 4.97 -17.18
C ARG A 90 6.49 3.44 -17.15
N PHE A 91 5.33 2.85 -17.46
CA PHE A 91 5.16 1.38 -17.48
C PHE A 91 5.69 0.72 -18.76
N ASP A 92 5.80 1.48 -19.85
CA ASP A 92 6.29 1.06 -21.17
C ASP A 92 7.80 0.71 -21.20
N ARG A 93 8.59 1.18 -20.21
CA ARG A 93 10.01 0.82 -20.07
C ARG A 93 10.24 -0.67 -19.76
N PHE A 94 9.20 -1.38 -19.32
CA PHE A 94 9.28 -2.80 -19.03
C PHE A 94 8.68 -3.60 -20.19
N ARG A 95 9.36 -4.67 -20.60
CA ARG A 95 8.87 -5.57 -21.67
C ARG A 95 7.74 -6.48 -21.22
N THR A 96 7.73 -6.83 -19.93
CA THR A 96 6.74 -7.76 -19.38
C THR A 96 6.36 -7.38 -17.95
N GLY A 97 5.13 -7.73 -17.54
CA GLY A 97 4.69 -7.56 -16.16
C GLY A 97 5.52 -8.36 -15.16
N ARG A 98 6.18 -9.45 -15.61
CA ARG A 98 7.14 -10.20 -14.78
C ARG A 98 8.38 -9.35 -14.47
N GLN A 99 8.90 -8.62 -15.45
CA GLN A 99 10.02 -7.72 -15.28
C GLN A 99 9.67 -6.58 -14.32
N LEU A 100 8.49 -5.96 -14.48
CA LEU A 100 7.99 -4.94 -13.56
C LEU A 100 7.85 -5.49 -12.13
N SER A 101 7.21 -6.64 -11.98
CA SER A 101 7.03 -7.27 -10.67
C SER A 101 8.35 -7.63 -10.00
N ARG A 102 9.39 -7.99 -10.77
CA ARG A 102 10.75 -8.21 -10.25
C ARG A 102 11.41 -6.90 -9.81
N PHE A 103 11.25 -5.82 -10.58
CA PHE A 103 11.72 -4.48 -10.20
C PHE A 103 11.13 -4.02 -8.87
N CYS A 104 9.84 -4.25 -8.65
CA CYS A 104 9.17 -3.94 -7.37
C CYS A 104 9.55 -4.87 -6.21
N GLY A 105 10.48 -5.82 -6.40
CA GLY A 105 10.89 -6.78 -5.37
C GLY A 105 9.79 -7.79 -4.98
N LEU A 106 8.79 -8.00 -5.84
CA LEU A 106 7.65 -8.89 -5.57
C LEU A 106 7.84 -10.31 -6.10
N SER A 107 8.92 -10.58 -6.83
CA SER A 107 9.19 -11.91 -7.36
C SER A 107 9.88 -12.79 -6.31
N PRO A 108 9.54 -14.09 -6.23
CA PRO A 108 10.27 -15.03 -5.37
C PRO A 108 11.75 -15.03 -5.71
N ARG A 109 12.60 -15.14 -4.69
CA ARG A 109 14.02 -15.36 -4.84
C ARG A 109 14.26 -16.85 -5.09
N ASN A 110 14.75 -17.19 -6.27
CA ASN A 110 15.27 -18.53 -6.54
C ASN A 110 16.70 -18.59 -5.99
N ALA A 111 16.92 -19.31 -4.89
CA ALA A 111 18.25 -19.64 -4.38
C ALA A 111 18.56 -21.12 -4.67
N SER A 112 18.39 -21.53 -5.93
CA SER A 112 18.67 -22.91 -6.36
C SER A 112 20.15 -23.04 -6.72
N SER A 113 20.97 -23.48 -5.77
CA SER A 113 22.28 -24.07 -6.08
C SER A 113 22.13 -25.59 -6.05
N GLY A 114 22.07 -26.23 -7.23
CA GLY A 114 22.31 -27.67 -7.51
C GLY A 114 21.56 -28.76 -6.73
N ALA A 115 21.45 -28.68 -5.41
CA ALA A 115 21.02 -29.76 -4.52
C ALA A 115 19.97 -29.37 -3.46
N ARG A 116 19.58 -28.08 -3.34
CA ARG A 116 18.49 -27.64 -2.43
C ARG A 116 17.66 -26.52 -3.05
N GLN A 117 16.34 -26.71 -3.08
CA GLN A 117 15.38 -25.65 -3.31
C GLN A 117 15.04 -25.01 -1.96
N ALA A 118 15.75 -23.95 -1.59
CA ALA A 118 15.40 -23.16 -0.42
C ALA A 118 14.35 -22.10 -0.82
N ASP A 119 13.22 -22.07 -0.12
CA ASP A 119 12.26 -20.96 -0.18
C ASP A 119 12.93 -19.70 0.39
N ALA A 120 13.55 -18.91 -0.49
CA ALA A 120 14.50 -17.90 -0.09
C ALA A 120 13.86 -16.51 0.14
N GLY A 121 12.53 -16.46 0.27
CA GLY A 121 11.73 -15.25 0.43
C GLY A 121 11.59 -14.43 -0.86
N LEU A 122 11.17 -13.18 -0.73
CA LEU A 122 11.16 -12.22 -1.84
C LEU A 122 12.58 -11.73 -2.17
N ILE A 123 12.78 -11.33 -3.43
CA ILE A 123 14.02 -10.67 -3.84
C ILE A 123 14.23 -9.41 -2.99
N ARG A 124 15.43 -9.27 -2.40
CA ARG A 124 15.77 -8.10 -1.57
C ARG A 124 16.07 -6.83 -2.38
N ALA A 125 16.26 -6.95 -3.69
CA ALA A 125 16.42 -5.81 -4.59
C ALA A 125 15.11 -5.02 -4.77
N GLY A 126 15.24 -3.70 -4.96
CA GLY A 126 14.12 -2.75 -5.13
C GLY A 126 13.82 -1.94 -3.86
N ASN A 127 13.06 -0.87 -4.03
CA ASN A 127 12.72 0.06 -2.95
C ASN A 127 11.85 -0.62 -1.86
N SER A 128 12.28 -0.54 -0.60
CA SER A 128 11.56 -1.11 0.54
C SER A 128 10.20 -0.44 0.77
N GLN A 129 10.11 0.87 0.54
CA GLN A 129 8.86 1.64 0.66
C GLN A 129 7.84 1.20 -0.40
N LEU A 130 8.28 1.08 -1.66
CA LEU A 130 7.43 0.56 -2.74
C LEU A 130 6.87 -0.82 -2.38
N ARG A 131 7.71 -1.70 -1.84
CA ARG A 131 7.29 -3.04 -1.44
C ARG A 131 6.28 -2.99 -0.30
N ALA A 132 6.53 -2.18 0.72
CA ALA A 132 5.62 -2.01 1.86
C ALA A 132 4.24 -1.52 1.41
N VAL A 133 4.19 -0.47 0.59
CA VAL A 133 2.95 0.06 -0.01
C VAL A 133 2.20 -1.01 -0.80
N LEU A 134 2.92 -1.85 -1.55
CA LEU A 134 2.30 -2.95 -2.31
C LEU A 134 1.79 -4.10 -1.43
N MET A 135 2.42 -4.36 -0.28
CA MET A 135 1.89 -5.32 0.70
C MET A 135 0.60 -4.79 1.34
N GLU A 136 0.56 -3.52 1.73
CA GLU A 136 -0.64 -2.88 2.29
C GLU A 136 -1.81 -2.86 1.27
N LEU A 137 -1.51 -2.49 0.03
CA LEU A 137 -2.47 -2.59 -1.06
C LEU A 137 -3.01 -4.03 -1.18
N SER A 138 -2.14 -5.03 -1.07
CA SER A 138 -2.54 -6.44 -1.15
C SER A 138 -3.44 -6.87 -0.01
N HIS A 139 -3.19 -6.40 1.21
CA HIS A 139 -4.12 -6.59 2.33
C HIS A 139 -5.49 -5.96 2.06
N ARG A 140 -5.53 -4.77 1.44
CA ARG A 140 -6.79 -4.12 1.03
C ARG A 140 -7.52 -4.90 -0.06
N LEU A 141 -6.79 -5.33 -1.10
CA LEU A 141 -7.31 -6.16 -2.20
C LEU A 141 -7.93 -7.45 -1.67
N ILE A 142 -7.24 -8.17 -0.77
CA ILE A 142 -7.73 -9.43 -0.19
C ILE A 142 -9.03 -9.20 0.60
N ARG A 143 -9.17 -8.06 1.28
CA ARG A 143 -10.38 -7.74 2.07
C ARG A 143 -11.55 -7.26 1.23
N GLN A 144 -11.29 -6.49 0.18
CA GLN A 144 -12.35 -5.75 -0.53
C GLN A 144 -12.69 -6.28 -1.92
N SER A 145 -11.92 -7.24 -2.46
CA SER A 145 -12.15 -7.77 -3.80
C SER A 145 -12.30 -9.28 -3.81
N ARG A 146 -13.48 -9.74 -4.28
CA ARG A 146 -13.82 -11.15 -4.41
C ARG A 146 -12.77 -11.97 -5.17
N ARG A 147 -12.14 -11.39 -6.20
CA ARG A 147 -11.11 -12.07 -6.99
C ARG A 147 -9.86 -12.37 -6.15
N TRP A 148 -9.39 -11.37 -5.42
CA TRP A 148 -8.17 -11.48 -4.62
C TRP A 148 -8.42 -12.28 -3.34
N THR A 149 -9.60 -12.15 -2.72
CA THR A 149 -10.05 -13.02 -1.63
C THR A 149 -10.04 -14.49 -2.05
N LYS A 150 -10.66 -14.84 -3.20
CA LYS A 150 -10.67 -16.22 -3.72
C LYS A 150 -9.26 -16.78 -3.95
N MET A 151 -8.36 -15.96 -4.49
CA MET A 151 -6.96 -16.37 -4.67
C MET A 151 -6.26 -16.59 -3.32
N ALA A 152 -6.49 -15.71 -2.35
CA ALA A 152 -5.88 -15.83 -1.04
C ALA A 152 -6.33 -17.10 -0.31
N ILE A 153 -7.64 -17.38 -0.30
CA ILE A 153 -8.22 -18.59 0.31
C ILE A 153 -7.60 -19.84 -0.32
N ARG A 154 -7.58 -19.95 -1.65
CA ARG A 154 -7.00 -21.10 -2.35
C ARG A 154 -5.53 -21.34 -1.98
N LEU A 155 -4.74 -20.28 -1.84
CA LEU A 155 -3.32 -20.42 -1.49
C LEU A 155 -3.13 -20.81 -0.02
N LEU A 156 -3.99 -20.35 0.88
CA LEU A 156 -4.00 -20.75 2.29
C LEU A 156 -4.40 -22.22 2.44
N GLU A 157 -5.44 -22.66 1.74
CA GLU A 157 -5.87 -24.07 1.69
C GLU A 157 -4.77 -24.98 1.11
N GLY A 158 -3.98 -24.46 0.17
CA GLY A 158 -2.78 -25.13 -0.35
C GLY A 158 -1.57 -25.10 0.59
N GLY A 159 -1.72 -24.73 1.86
CA GLY A 159 -0.69 -24.78 2.89
C GLY A 159 0.31 -23.62 2.89
N LYS A 160 0.08 -22.55 2.11
CA LYS A 160 1.02 -21.41 2.09
C LYS A 160 0.85 -20.51 3.31
N ALA A 161 1.97 -20.03 3.84
CA ALA A 161 1.97 -19.05 4.92
C ALA A 161 1.32 -17.71 4.48
N LYS A 162 0.65 -17.01 5.41
CA LYS A 162 -0.12 -15.77 5.13
C LYS A 162 0.71 -14.68 4.43
N ASN A 163 1.94 -14.45 4.89
CA ASN A 163 2.86 -13.48 4.27
C ASN A 163 3.21 -13.85 2.81
N VAL A 164 3.37 -15.14 2.51
CA VAL A 164 3.59 -15.63 1.14
C VAL A 164 2.35 -15.41 0.28
N VAL A 165 1.15 -15.60 0.84
CA VAL A 165 -0.12 -15.34 0.14
C VAL A 165 -0.27 -13.87 -0.23
N VAL A 166 -0.01 -12.95 0.71
CA VAL A 166 -0.05 -11.50 0.47
C VAL A 166 0.94 -11.11 -0.62
N ALA A 167 2.19 -11.61 -0.54
CA ALA A 167 3.20 -11.37 -1.56
C ALA A 167 2.81 -11.92 -2.94
N ALA A 168 2.16 -13.08 -2.99
CA ALA A 168 1.67 -13.67 -4.24
C ALA A 168 0.53 -12.85 -4.86
N VAL A 169 -0.37 -12.29 -4.03
CA VAL A 169 -1.40 -11.35 -4.48
C VAL A 169 -0.77 -10.08 -5.05
N ALA A 170 0.19 -9.48 -4.34
CA ALA A 170 0.95 -8.32 -4.82
C ALA A 170 1.59 -8.59 -6.18
N ASN A 171 2.29 -9.72 -6.30
CA ASN A 171 2.96 -10.14 -7.53
C ASN A 171 1.98 -10.22 -8.71
N ARG A 172 0.85 -10.91 -8.50
CA ARG A 172 -0.14 -11.11 -9.56
C ARG A 172 -0.89 -9.83 -9.91
N TRP A 173 -1.17 -8.98 -8.91
CA TRP A 173 -1.76 -7.66 -9.14
C TRP A 173 -0.83 -6.78 -9.97
N MET A 174 0.45 -6.69 -9.61
CA MET A 174 1.45 -5.90 -10.35
C MET A 174 1.60 -6.35 -11.81
N ARG A 175 1.60 -7.67 -12.06
CA ARG A 175 1.64 -8.21 -13.41
C ARG A 175 0.40 -7.83 -14.21
N ARG A 176 -0.77 -7.77 -13.59
CA ARG A 176 -2.01 -7.34 -14.23
C ARG A 176 -2.01 -5.84 -14.50
N LEU A 177 -1.57 -5.05 -13.53
CA LEU A 177 -1.44 -3.60 -13.64
C LEU A 177 -0.59 -3.22 -14.86
N PHE A 178 0.53 -3.90 -15.07
CA PHE A 178 1.39 -3.69 -16.23
C PHE A 178 0.61 -3.65 -17.55
N TYR A 179 -0.25 -4.64 -17.81
CA TYR A 179 -1.05 -4.69 -19.05
C TYR A 179 -2.15 -3.62 -19.09
N GLN A 180 -2.64 -3.18 -17.94
CA GLN A 180 -3.65 -2.12 -17.83
C GLN A 180 -3.07 -0.70 -17.97
N MET A 181 -1.75 -0.57 -17.92
CA MET A 181 -1.01 0.69 -18.01
C MET A 181 -0.20 0.80 -19.30
N GLN A 182 -0.32 -0.17 -20.22
CA GLN A 182 0.28 -0.03 -21.55
C GLN A 182 -0.49 1.01 -22.35
N PRO A 183 0.20 1.87 -23.13
CA PRO A 183 -0.46 2.77 -24.06
C PRO A 183 -1.32 1.95 -25.03
N ALA A 184 -2.47 2.51 -25.44
CA ALA A 184 -3.31 1.88 -26.44
C ALA A 184 -2.48 1.61 -27.70
N PRO A 185 -2.63 0.44 -28.35
CA PRO A 185 -1.97 0.19 -29.62
C PRO A 185 -2.38 1.27 -30.62
N PRO A 186 -1.47 1.72 -31.51
CA PRO A 186 -1.82 2.68 -32.55
C PRO A 186 -3.00 2.13 -33.38
N PRO A 187 -3.92 2.99 -33.85
CA PRO A 187 -5.02 2.56 -34.69
C PRO A 187 -4.48 1.83 -35.92
N ALA A 188 -5.13 0.72 -36.29
CA ALA A 188 -4.74 -0.07 -37.46
C ALA A 188 -4.71 0.85 -38.70
N PRO A 189 -3.71 0.70 -39.60
CA PRO A 189 -3.65 1.51 -40.81
C PRO A 189 -4.96 1.32 -41.59
N ALA A 190 -5.56 2.43 -42.00
CA ALA A 190 -6.76 2.41 -42.85
C ALA A 190 -6.46 1.52 -44.05
N ARG A 191 -7.26 0.47 -44.24
CA ARG A 191 -7.17 -0.39 -45.42
C ARG A 191 -7.36 0.51 -46.64
N GLN A 192 -6.29 0.76 -47.38
CA GLN A 192 -6.39 1.38 -48.69
C GLN A 192 -7.12 0.38 -49.59
N THR A 193 -8.40 0.60 -49.81
CA THR A 193 -9.14 0.00 -50.91
C THR A 193 -8.75 0.78 -52.17
N GLY A 194 -7.85 0.21 -52.97
CA GLY A 194 -7.44 0.68 -54.28
C GLY A 194 -7.11 -0.51 -55.16
#